data_AF-A0A3Q2QIG9-F1
#
_entry.id   AF-A0A3Q2QIG9-F1
#
_cell.length_a   1.000
_cell.length_b   1.000
_cell.length_c   1.000
_cell.angle_alpha   90.00
_cell.angle_beta   90.00
_cell.angle_gamma   90.00
#
_symmetry.space_group_name_H-M   'P 1'
#
loop_
_entity.id
_entity.type
_entity.pdbx_description
1 polymer ?
#
loop_
_entity_poly.entity_id
_entity_poly.type
_entity_poly.pdbx_seq_one_letter_code
_entity_poly.pdbx_strand_id
1 'polypeptide(L)'
;MLTGLMEEPEQARNRFQSELEFVQCLANPNYLNFLAQRGYLRDRPFINYLKYLKELVNAQCAKFIDEQQLLHWQHYSRKRTRLQQALAEQQQPPQQPPPHGNAAAK
;
A
#
# COMPACT_ATOMS: atom_id res chain seq x y z
N MET A 1 19.05 29.89 24.09
CA MET A 1 17.96 29.53 23.16
C MET A 1 18.37 29.99 21.77
N LEU A 2 18.88 29.10 20.91
CA LEU A 2 19.22 29.37 19.50
C LEU A 2 19.71 28.05 18.89
N THR A 3 18.90 27.42 18.03
CA THR A 3 19.26 26.49 16.92
C THR A 3 18.04 25.63 16.58
N GLY A 4 17.01 26.26 16.03
CA GLY A 4 15.90 25.59 15.38
C GLY A 4 15.65 26.29 14.06
N LEU A 5 16.64 26.24 13.14
CA LEU A 5 16.37 26.56 11.75
C LEU A 5 15.29 25.57 11.31
N MET A 6 14.10 26.10 10.97
CA MET A 6 13.04 25.30 10.40
C MET A 6 13.64 24.57 9.20
N GLU A 7 13.63 23.24 9.26
CA GLU A 7 14.09 22.42 8.14
C GLU A 7 13.19 22.71 6.94
N GLU A 8 13.79 23.00 5.79
CA GLU A 8 13.02 23.27 4.58
C GLU A 8 12.18 22.02 4.22
N PRO A 9 10.94 22.19 3.72
CA PRO A 9 10.03 21.07 3.48
C PRO A 9 10.60 20.03 2.51
N GLU A 10 11.43 20.46 1.55
CA GLU A 10 12.12 19.55 0.64
C GLU A 10 13.22 18.73 1.33
N GLN A 11 13.95 19.32 2.27
CA GLN A 11 14.97 18.60 3.05
C GLN A 11 14.31 17.55 3.95
N ALA A 12 13.20 17.92 4.61
CA ALA A 12 12.42 16.99 5.41
C ALA A 12 11.89 15.81 4.57
N ARG A 13 11.42 16.07 3.35
CA ARG A 13 11.02 15.03 2.39
C ARG A 13 12.18 14.11 2.02
N ASN A 14 13.34 14.67 1.69
CA ASN A 14 14.51 13.90 1.27
C ASN A 14 15.07 13.05 2.43
N ARG A 15 15.06 13.58 3.66
CA ARG A 15 15.41 12.82 4.86
C ARG A 15 14.44 11.66 5.05
N PHE A 16 13.14 11.93 5.01
CA PHE A 16 12.12 10.89 5.18
C PHE A 16 12.25 9.79 4.11
N GLN A 17 12.50 10.15 2.86
CA GLN A 17 12.76 9.17 1.80
C GLN A 17 14.00 8.31 2.09
N SER A 18 15.10 8.93 2.51
CA SER A 18 16.33 8.23 2.89
C SER A 18 16.10 7.28 4.08
N GLU A 19 15.30 7.72 5.06
CA GLU A 19 14.91 6.93 6.23
C GLU A 19 14.10 5.69 5.84
N LEU A 20 13.17 5.84 4.90
CA LEU A 20 12.39 4.71 4.38
C LEU A 20 13.27 3.71 3.62
N GLU A 21 14.15 4.18 2.74
CA GLU A 21 15.10 3.32 2.02
C GLU A 21 16.01 2.57 2.99
N PHE A 22 16.47 3.26 4.05
CA PHE A 22 17.28 2.64 5.09
C PHE A 22 16.48 1.57 5.88
N VAL A 23 15.24 1.83 6.26
CA VAL A 23 14.36 0.84 6.91
C VAL A 23 14.17 -0.40 6.03
N GLN A 24 14.00 -0.23 4.71
CA GLN A 24 13.91 -1.35 3.78
C GLN A 24 15.21 -2.18 3.74
N CYS A 25 16.37 -1.53 3.77
CA CYS A 25 17.66 -2.22 3.84
C CYS A 25 17.81 -3.08 5.10
N LEU A 26 17.19 -2.70 6.22
CA LEU A 26 17.20 -3.50 7.45
C LEU A 26 16.47 -4.84 7.32
N ALA A 27 15.61 -5.02 6.30
CA ALA A 27 15.00 -6.33 6.01
C ALA A 27 15.98 -7.33 5.39
N ASN A 28 17.13 -6.87 4.88
CA ASN A 28 18.15 -7.73 4.28
C ASN A 28 19.11 -8.27 5.36
N PRO A 29 19.14 -9.59 5.63
CA PRO A 29 20.00 -10.17 6.66
C PRO A 29 21.51 -9.97 6.39
N ASN A 30 21.93 -9.90 5.12
CA ASN A 30 23.33 -9.63 4.79
C ASN A 30 23.75 -8.21 5.17
N TYR A 31 22.84 -7.25 5.05
CA TYR A 31 23.09 -5.87 5.48
C TYR A 31 23.18 -5.77 7.00
N LEU A 32 22.32 -6.48 7.73
CA LEU A 32 22.42 -6.58 9.19
C LEU A 32 23.74 -7.19 9.64
N ASN A 33 24.21 -8.24 8.96
CA ASN A 33 25.52 -8.83 9.22
C ASN A 33 26.66 -7.83 8.99
N PHE A 34 26.60 -7.06 7.90
CA PHE A 34 27.57 -5.98 7.65
C PHE A 34 27.57 -4.93 8.79
N LEU A 35 26.39 -4.50 9.24
CA LEU A 35 26.25 -3.55 10.35
C LEU A 35 26.81 -4.12 11.66
N ALA A 36 26.57 -5.40 11.92
CA ALA A 36 27.08 -6.10 13.10
C ALA A 36 28.60 -6.20 13.10
N GLN A 37 29.20 -6.59 11.96
CA GLN A 37 30.66 -6.72 11.80
C GLN A 37 31.38 -5.38 11.96
N ARG A 38 30.76 -4.28 11.53
CA ARG A 38 31.28 -2.91 11.71
C ARG A 38 31.05 -2.34 13.10
N GLY A 39 30.31 -3.04 13.98
CA GLY A 39 30.07 -2.64 15.36
C GLY A 39 28.95 -1.62 15.55
N TYR A 40 28.22 -1.23 14.51
CA TYR A 40 27.13 -0.24 14.60
C TYR A 40 26.01 -0.67 15.54
N LEU A 41 25.73 -1.98 15.64
CA LEU A 41 24.71 -2.52 16.54
C LEU A 41 25.06 -2.41 18.03
N ARG A 42 26.28 -1.96 18.37
CA ARG A 42 26.72 -1.67 19.75
C ARG A 42 26.79 -0.17 20.03
N ASP A 43 26.65 0.66 19.00
CA ASP A 43 26.77 2.10 19.12
C ASP A 43 25.44 2.71 19.62
N ARG A 44 25.52 3.44 20.74
CA ARG A 44 24.34 3.92 21.46
C ARG A 44 23.53 4.96 20.66
N PRO A 45 24.15 5.94 19.97
CA PRO A 45 23.47 6.81 19.01
C PRO A 45 22.75 6.03 17.92
N PHE A 46 23.41 5.04 17.31
CA PHE A 46 22.78 4.23 16.26
C PHE A 46 21.57 3.44 16.77
N ILE A 47 21.68 2.82 17.95
CA ILE A 47 20.55 2.12 18.59
C ILE A 47 19.38 3.08 18.85
N ASN A 48 19.65 4.32 19.28
CA ASN A 48 18.61 5.32 19.49
C ASN A 48 17.96 5.74 18.16
N TYR A 49 18.74 5.83 17.08
CA TYR A 49 18.21 6.10 15.75
C TYR A 49 17.28 4.97 15.26
N LEU A 50 17.65 3.70 15.48
CA LEU A 50 16.76 2.57 15.16
C LEU A 50 15.44 2.61 15.95
N LYS A 51 15.46 3.07 17.21
CA LYS A 51 14.23 3.26 18.00
C LYS A 51 13.35 4.36 17.41
N TYR A 52 13.95 5.47 16.98
CA TYR A 52 13.24 6.54 16.27
C TYR A 52 12.57 6.01 14.99
N LEU A 53 13.31 5.26 14.16
CA LEU A 53 12.76 4.66 12.94
C LEU A 53 11.62 3.67 13.22
N LYS A 54 11.68 2.93 14.32
CA LYS A 54 10.59 2.04 14.73
C LYS A 54 9.29 2.81 15.00
N GLU A 55 9.39 3.95 15.70
CA GLU A 55 8.21 4.80 15.95
C GLU A 55 7.69 5.45 14.66
N LEU A 56 8.58 5.81 13.72
CA LEU A 56 8.23 6.36 12.41
C LEU A 56 7.32 5.41 11.60
N VAL A 57 7.57 4.11 11.68
CA VAL A 57 6.78 3.08 10.98
C VAL A 57 5.42 2.84 11.66
N ASN A 58 5.29 3.08 12.96
CA ASN A 58 4.16 2.64 13.77
C ASN A 58 2.93 3.58 13.73
N ALA A 59 3.09 4.89 13.57
CA ALA A 59 2.02 5.80 13.98
C ALA A 59 0.95 6.12 12.90
N GLN A 60 1.32 6.35 11.64
CA GLN A 60 0.36 6.86 10.63
C GLN A 60 0.59 6.33 9.21
N CYS A 61 1.82 5.97 8.86
CA CYS A 61 2.16 5.50 7.50
C CYS A 61 1.69 4.06 7.23
N ALA A 62 1.85 3.14 8.17
CA ALA A 62 1.41 1.74 7.99
C ALA A 62 -0.10 1.67 7.73
N LYS A 63 -0.90 2.36 8.55
CA LYS A 63 -2.36 2.40 8.41
C LYS A 63 -2.79 3.03 7.09
N PHE A 64 -2.16 4.13 6.67
CA PHE A 64 -2.47 4.74 5.37
C PHE A 64 -2.10 3.83 4.20
N ILE A 65 -0.92 3.20 4.22
CA ILE A 65 -0.49 2.26 3.18
C ILE A 65 -1.47 1.09 3.09
N ASP A 66 -1.85 0.49 4.23
CA ASP A 66 -2.81 -0.61 4.27
C ASP A 66 -4.19 -0.19 3.73
N GLU A 67 -4.68 1.00 4.13
CA GLU A 67 -5.96 1.53 3.65
C GLU A 67 -5.94 1.81 2.14
N GLN A 68 -4.88 2.42 1.60
CA GLN A 68 -4.76 2.69 0.16
C GLN A 68 -4.64 1.39 -0.65
N GLN A 69 -3.87 0.40 -0.18
CA GLN A 69 -3.74 -0.89 -0.84
C GLN A 69 -5.07 -1.65 -0.85
N LEU A 70 -5.81 -1.64 0.27
CA LEU A 70 -7.12 -2.25 0.38
C LEU A 70 -8.13 -1.62 -0.59
N LEU A 71 -8.17 -0.29 -0.67
CA LEU A 71 -9.06 0.44 -1.59
C LEU A 71 -8.77 0.12 -3.05
N HIS A 72 -7.50 0.09 -3.46
CA HIS A 72 -7.11 -0.31 -4.81
C HIS A 72 -7.52 -1.74 -5.14
N TRP A 73 -7.28 -2.68 -4.22
CA TRP A 73 -7.67 -4.08 -4.42
C TRP A 73 -9.18 -4.24 -4.55
N GLN A 74 -9.97 -3.57 -3.71
CA GLN A 74 -11.42 -3.57 -3.80
C GLN A 74 -11.91 -3.01 -5.13
N HIS A 75 -11.35 -1.88 -5.59
CA HIS A 75 -11.69 -1.28 -6.87
C HIS A 75 -11.43 -2.27 -8.03
N TYR A 76 -10.23 -2.84 -8.07
CA TYR A 76 -9.82 -3.75 -9.14
C TYR A 76 -10.64 -5.05 -9.14
N SER A 77 -10.89 -5.64 -7.96
CA SER A 77 -11.69 -6.84 -7.81
C SER A 77 -13.13 -6.64 -8.32
N ARG A 78 -13.78 -5.53 -7.94
CA ARG A 78 -15.14 -5.19 -8.42
C ARG A 78 -15.19 -4.99 -9.93
N LYS A 79 -14.19 -4.31 -10.52
CA LYS A 79 -14.10 -4.10 -11.97
C LYS A 79 -14.00 -5.43 -12.72
N ARG A 80 -13.15 -6.35 -12.23
CA ARG A 80 -12.96 -7.68 -12.82
C ARG A 80 -14.25 -8.49 -12.81
N THR A 81 -14.98 -8.53 -11.69
CA THR A 81 -16.26 -9.26 -11.59
C THR A 81 -17.28 -8.78 -12.62
N ARG A 82 -17.40 -7.46 -12.80
CA ARG A 82 -18.33 -6.87 -13.79
C ARG A 82 -17.95 -7.23 -15.22
N LEU A 83 -16.65 -7.22 -15.55
CA LEU A 83 -16.18 -7.63 -16.87
C LEU A 83 -16.48 -9.10 -17.14
N GLN A 84 -16.32 -9.97 -16.13
CA GLN A 84 -16.67 -11.40 -16.26
C GLN A 84 -18.17 -11.59 -16.50
N GLN A 85 -19.04 -10.84 -15.83
CA GLN A 85 -20.49 -10.87 -16.06
C GLN A 85 -20.84 -10.41 -17.48
N ALA A 86 -20.30 -9.27 -17.94
CA ALA A 86 -20.56 -8.77 -19.29
C ALA A 86 -20.10 -9.75 -20.39
N LEU A 87 -18.97 -10.42 -20.18
CA LEU A 87 -18.49 -11.48 -21.08
C LEU A 87 -19.40 -12.71 -21.08
N ALA A 88 -19.98 -13.08 -19.93
CA ALA A 88 -20.92 -14.18 -19.81
C ALA A 88 -22.29 -13.86 -20.44
N GLU A 89 -22.77 -12.62 -20.29
CA GLU A 89 -24.02 -12.13 -20.91
C GLU A 89 -23.92 -12.11 -22.44
N GLN A 90 -22.77 -11.77 -23.02
CA GLN A 90 -22.55 -11.86 -24.47
C GLN A 90 -22.60 -13.29 -25.01
N GLN A 91 -22.37 -14.30 -24.17
CA GLN A 91 -22.39 -15.71 -24.57
C GLN A 91 -23.78 -16.35 -24.42
N GLN A 92 -24.77 -15.66 -23.84
CA GLN A 92 -26.14 -16.17 -23.78
C GLN A 92 -26.88 -15.95 -25.12
N PRO A 93 -27.55 -16.98 -25.68
CA PRO A 93 -28.37 -16.80 -26.86
C PRO A 93 -29.56 -15.86 -26.56
N PRO A 94 -30.02 -15.05 -27.54
CA PRO A 94 -31.10 -14.10 -27.32
C PRO A 94 -32.37 -14.83 -26.85
N GLN A 95 -32.85 -14.50 -25.64
CA GLN A 95 -34.15 -14.97 -25.19
C GLN A 95 -35.23 -14.32 -26.06
N GLN A 96 -35.98 -15.15 -26.79
CA GLN A 96 -37.17 -14.72 -27.51
C GLN A 96 -38.19 -14.15 -26.51
N PRO A 97 -38.87 -13.05 -26.82
CA PRO A 97 -39.87 -12.48 -25.94
C PRO A 97 -40.97 -13.51 -25.64
N PRO A 98 -41.54 -13.52 -24.42
CA PRO A 98 -42.57 -14.49 -24.05
C PRO A 98 -43.72 -14.41 -25.07
N PRO A 99 -44.28 -15.55 -25.50
CA PRO A 99 -45.37 -15.56 -26.45
C PRO A 99 -46.53 -14.77 -25.84
N HIS A 100 -46.87 -13.64 -26.45
CA HIS A 100 -48.07 -12.89 -26.11
C HIS A 100 -49.27 -13.80 -26.38
N GLY A 101 -49.79 -14.41 -25.32
CA GLY A 101 -51.03 -15.15 -25.34
C GLY A 101 -52.16 -14.21 -25.72
N ASN A 102 -52.57 -14.28 -26.97
CA ASN A 102 -53.72 -13.54 -27.48
C ASN A 102 -54.98 -14.22 -26.94
N ALA A 103 -55.45 -13.78 -25.77
CA ALA A 103 -56.75 -14.15 -25.24
C ALA A 103 -57.80 -13.14 -25.73
N ALA A 104 -58.14 -13.23 -27.02
CA ALA A 104 -59.31 -12.57 -27.59
C ALA A 104 -60.01 -13.55 -28.56
N ALA A 105 -60.93 -14.35 -28.01
CA ALA A 105 -62.03 -15.09 -28.64
C ALA A 105 -62.51 -16.10 -27.58
N LYS A 106 -63.76 -16.22 -27.17
CA LYS A 106 -65.06 -15.82 -27.72
C LYS A 106 -66.05 -15.79 -26.54
#